data_AF-A0A6A6ZPI7-F1
#
_entry.id   AF-A0A6A6ZPI7-F1
#
_cell.length_a   1.000
_cell.length_b   1.000
_cell.length_c   1.000
_cell.angle_alpha   90.00
_cell.angle_beta   90.00
_cell.angle_gamma   90.00
#
_symmetry.space_group_name_H-M   'P 1'
#
loop_
_entity.id
_entity.type
_entity.pdbx_description
1 polymer ?
#
loop_
_entity_poly.entity_id
_entity_poly.type
_entity_poly.pdbx_seq_one_letter_code
_entity_poly.pdbx_strand_id
1 'polypeptide(L)'
;MAPRTTPRWTLPPPPTPGRDSSPELGSPSKITQYNKSTGRPIRKSAGRVKKVAGYVDSALLDEEEFDPLTSDSTTDDGEDDMTPRGRVDKAKQRQKRKRSPSPPSPRLEPVIYNQELDELTDDATSDSGRRTTPKKSPVTLQFNVPLGFHGPLFVKLDRALLAGNEEGVRHDMYTSRAKKARISSSSPARTDEAVRPKGFADFPPELRNSVYRHVFVRDGSLQIPQRSEGSGLGQSAQFLRTCKLVHNEACSILYGENTFAFKRHHDTRAPFWDPKPREVGYQDFLHFLKMIGPESIQYLRDLCIEFDDALPKHSPNLTIETRRYVVDDYLMNCLRILREAKLRKVSLMFLGRRQLFRSDIKFLGYLEQIKADEVVKLNQPWPFAVKIGAWVWDVIKDQMTRKKKLYEKK
;
A
#
# COMPACT_ATOMS: atom_id res chain seq x y z
N MET A 1 -31.03 -30.66 -52.11
CA MET A 1 -31.80 -29.48 -52.56
C MET A 1 -30.92 -28.25 -52.43
N ALA A 2 -30.86 -27.43 -53.48
CA ALA A 2 -30.17 -26.14 -53.56
C ALA A 2 -30.83 -25.32 -54.69
N PRO A 3 -30.44 -24.07 -54.94
CA PRO A 3 -30.37 -22.93 -54.02
C PRO A 3 -31.42 -21.85 -54.43
N ARG A 4 -31.47 -20.70 -53.75
CA ARG A 4 -32.12 -19.50 -54.32
C ARG A 4 -31.42 -18.20 -53.92
N THR A 5 -30.95 -17.48 -54.94
CA THR A 5 -30.33 -16.16 -54.90
C THR A 5 -31.33 -15.10 -55.40
N THR A 6 -31.25 -13.87 -54.88
CA THR A 6 -31.88 -12.64 -55.43
C THR A 6 -31.23 -11.39 -54.80
N PRO A 7 -31.35 -10.17 -55.37
CA PRO A 7 -30.13 -9.47 -55.80
C PRO A 7 -29.86 -8.10 -55.16
N ARG A 8 -28.64 -7.61 -55.45
CA ARG A 8 -28.04 -6.34 -55.05
C ARG A 8 -28.54 -5.19 -55.94
N TRP A 9 -28.86 -4.03 -55.33
CA TRP A 9 -29.10 -2.76 -56.02
C TRP A 9 -28.16 -1.66 -55.47
N THR A 10 -27.81 -0.68 -56.32
CA THR A 10 -26.84 0.40 -56.04
C THR A 10 -27.21 1.69 -56.80
N LEU A 11 -26.60 2.83 -56.41
CA LEU A 11 -26.62 4.21 -56.97
C LEU A 11 -27.50 5.21 -56.18
N PRO A 12 -27.25 6.55 -56.22
CA PRO A 12 -25.96 7.28 -56.26
C PRO A 12 -25.91 8.50 -55.28
N PRO A 13 -24.77 9.24 -55.15
CA PRO A 13 -24.64 10.54 -54.43
C PRO A 13 -24.48 11.75 -55.41
N PRO A 14 -24.14 12.98 -54.96
CA PRO A 14 -24.75 13.92 -53.98
C PRO A 14 -25.24 15.23 -54.70
N PRO A 15 -25.60 16.36 -54.01
CA PRO A 15 -24.61 17.43 -53.70
C PRO A 15 -24.92 18.33 -52.46
N THR A 16 -23.99 19.25 -52.12
CA THR A 16 -24.12 20.31 -51.08
C THR A 16 -24.16 21.73 -51.72
N PRO A 17 -24.67 22.78 -51.03
CA PRO A 17 -23.80 23.70 -50.27
C PRO A 17 -24.44 24.33 -48.99
N GLY A 18 -23.65 25.07 -48.19
CA GLY A 18 -24.08 25.71 -46.92
C GLY A 18 -24.18 27.25 -46.98
N ARG A 19 -24.48 27.89 -45.84
CA ARG A 19 -24.50 29.36 -45.72
C ARG A 19 -24.26 29.91 -44.30
N ASP A 20 -23.08 30.52 -44.13
CA ASP A 20 -22.78 31.77 -43.41
C ASP A 20 -23.28 31.99 -41.98
N SER A 21 -22.40 31.65 -41.04
CA SER A 21 -22.08 32.52 -39.90
C SER A 21 -21.38 33.80 -40.37
N SER A 22 -21.84 34.99 -39.95
CA SER A 22 -21.20 36.28 -40.26
C SER A 22 -20.63 36.96 -38.98
N PRO A 23 -19.41 37.55 -39.01
CA PRO A 23 -18.67 37.91 -37.78
C PRO A 23 -18.63 39.42 -37.42
N GLU A 24 -19.41 40.30 -38.06
CA GLU A 24 -19.21 41.77 -37.98
C GLU A 24 -20.03 42.54 -36.91
N LEU A 25 -20.48 41.89 -35.83
CA LEU A 25 -21.13 42.60 -34.71
C LEU A 25 -20.47 42.28 -33.36
N GLY A 26 -19.97 43.34 -32.71
CA GLY A 26 -19.30 43.28 -31.41
C GLY A 26 -20.19 42.83 -30.25
N SER A 27 -19.53 42.36 -29.19
CA SER A 27 -20.11 41.64 -28.04
C SER A 27 -21.28 42.35 -27.32
N PRO A 28 -22.51 41.81 -27.34
CA PRO A 28 -23.59 42.26 -26.46
C PRO A 28 -23.32 41.84 -25.01
N SER A 29 -22.68 42.73 -24.26
CA SER A 29 -22.31 42.51 -22.87
C SER A 29 -23.52 42.56 -21.92
N LYS A 30 -23.71 41.50 -21.12
CA LYS A 30 -24.54 41.46 -19.89
C LYS A 30 -26.06 41.56 -20.07
N ILE A 31 -26.68 40.57 -20.70
CA ILE A 31 -28.10 40.27 -20.46
C ILE A 31 -28.31 39.86 -18.99
N THR A 32 -29.27 40.49 -18.32
CA THR A 32 -29.70 40.17 -16.96
C THR A 32 -30.36 38.79 -16.94
N GLN A 33 -29.73 37.80 -16.31
CA GLN A 33 -30.32 36.46 -16.20
C GLN A 33 -31.41 36.43 -15.12
N TYR A 34 -32.56 35.88 -15.47
CA TYR A 34 -33.67 35.60 -14.56
C TYR A 34 -33.81 34.09 -14.35
N ASN A 35 -34.21 33.67 -13.15
CA ASN A 35 -34.45 32.25 -12.88
C ASN A 35 -35.82 31.82 -13.47
N LYS A 36 -35.80 30.89 -14.43
CA LYS A 36 -36.99 30.44 -15.18
C LYS A 36 -38.11 29.83 -14.31
N SER A 37 -37.82 29.32 -13.10
CA SER A 37 -38.84 28.74 -12.22
C SER A 37 -39.42 29.71 -11.19
N THR A 38 -38.83 30.89 -10.99
CA THR A 38 -39.22 31.83 -9.91
C THR A 38 -39.34 33.29 -10.36
N GLY A 39 -39.01 33.61 -11.61
CA GLY A 39 -39.14 34.94 -12.20
C GLY A 39 -38.19 36.02 -11.64
N ARG A 40 -37.34 35.69 -10.67
CA ARG A 40 -36.48 36.67 -9.98
C ARG A 40 -35.11 36.86 -10.68
N PRO A 41 -34.59 38.10 -10.76
CA PRO A 41 -33.27 38.38 -11.35
C PRO A 41 -32.12 37.83 -10.51
N ILE A 42 -31.15 37.21 -11.17
CA ILE A 42 -29.98 36.59 -10.54
C ILE A 42 -28.91 37.66 -10.23
N ARG A 43 -28.82 38.09 -8.96
CA ARG A 43 -27.80 39.03 -8.49
C ARG A 43 -26.41 38.36 -8.40
N LYS A 44 -25.46 38.76 -9.24
CA LYS A 44 -24.08 38.24 -9.32
C LYS A 44 -23.15 38.59 -8.13
N SER A 45 -23.69 39.00 -6.97
CA SER A 45 -22.91 39.52 -5.83
C SER A 45 -23.17 38.87 -4.46
N ALA A 46 -24.14 37.94 -4.35
CA ALA A 46 -24.39 37.24 -3.09
C ALA A 46 -23.30 36.18 -2.82
N GLY A 47 -22.39 36.46 -1.87
CA GLY A 47 -21.44 35.47 -1.32
C GLY A 47 -19.95 35.81 -1.43
N ARG A 48 -19.55 36.86 -2.16
CA ARG A 48 -18.16 37.36 -2.12
C ARG A 48 -17.94 38.29 -0.93
N VAL A 49 -17.69 37.71 0.24
CA VAL A 49 -17.06 38.45 1.35
C VAL A 49 -15.62 38.75 0.93
N LYS A 50 -15.30 40.01 0.61
CA LYS A 50 -13.91 40.45 0.56
C LYS A 50 -13.38 40.42 1.99
N LYS A 51 -12.32 39.64 2.26
CA LYS A 51 -11.58 39.78 3.51
C LYS A 51 -10.96 41.17 3.54
N VAL A 52 -11.21 41.93 4.60
CA VAL A 52 -10.56 43.22 4.87
C VAL A 52 -9.18 42.91 5.48
N ALA A 53 -8.15 43.66 5.08
CA ALA A 53 -6.84 43.54 5.70
C ALA A 53 -6.91 44.00 7.17
N GLY A 54 -6.41 43.19 8.10
CA GLY A 54 -6.41 43.50 9.54
C GLY A 54 -7.45 42.77 10.39
N TYR A 55 -8.27 41.86 9.84
CA TYR A 55 -9.22 41.07 10.64
C TYR A 55 -8.61 39.75 11.16
N VAL A 56 -8.53 39.60 12.48
CA VAL A 56 -8.17 38.38 13.22
C VAL A 56 -9.34 38.06 14.15
N ASP A 57 -9.76 36.79 14.28
CA ASP A 57 -10.86 36.47 15.19
C ASP A 57 -10.95 34.99 15.64
N SER A 58 -11.44 34.84 16.88
CA SER A 58 -11.85 33.63 17.61
C SER A 58 -10.87 32.45 17.72
N ALA A 59 -9.58 32.70 17.58
CA ALA A 59 -8.50 31.86 18.14
C ALA A 59 -7.61 32.65 19.13
N LEU A 60 -8.07 33.85 19.53
CA LEU A 60 -7.45 34.77 20.49
C LEU A 60 -8.44 35.11 21.60
N LEU A 61 -9.02 34.05 22.17
CA LEU A 61 -9.70 34.03 23.45
C LEU A 61 -9.33 32.69 24.11
N ASP A 62 -8.06 32.58 24.50
CA ASP A 62 -7.63 32.63 25.90
C ASP A 62 -8.80 32.75 26.91
N GLU A 63 -8.79 32.20 28.12
CA GLU A 63 -7.85 31.45 28.94
C GLU A 63 -8.68 31.26 30.23
N GLU A 64 -9.12 30.06 30.59
CA GLU A 64 -9.64 29.79 31.94
C GLU A 64 -9.54 28.29 32.26
N GLU A 65 -8.42 27.96 32.90
CA GLU A 65 -8.29 27.02 34.02
C GLU A 65 -9.35 25.91 34.16
N PHE A 66 -8.98 24.65 33.87
CA PHE A 66 -9.69 23.49 34.43
C PHE A 66 -8.73 22.37 34.82
N ASP A 67 -8.36 22.35 36.10
CA ASP A 67 -7.49 21.37 36.72
C ASP A 67 -8.18 19.99 36.87
N PRO A 68 -7.50 18.86 36.60
CA PRO A 68 -8.09 17.54 36.77
C PRO A 68 -7.83 17.00 38.19
N LEU A 69 -8.79 17.19 39.10
CA LEU A 69 -8.73 16.61 40.45
C LEU A 69 -9.61 15.37 40.66
N THR A 70 -9.06 14.45 41.42
CA THR A 70 -9.57 13.12 41.81
C THR A 70 -10.69 13.17 42.86
N SER A 71 -11.62 12.21 42.85
CA SER A 71 -12.00 11.42 44.05
C SER A 71 -13.06 10.34 43.76
N ASP A 72 -12.97 9.23 44.51
CA ASP A 72 -14.05 8.26 44.73
C ASP A 72 -15.20 8.87 45.56
N SER A 73 -16.44 8.42 45.35
CA SER A 73 -17.33 7.96 46.44
C SER A 73 -18.66 7.36 45.93
N THR A 74 -19.33 6.66 46.84
CA THR A 74 -20.45 5.71 46.63
C THR A 74 -21.85 6.34 46.78
N THR A 75 -22.89 5.48 46.82
CA THR A 75 -24.28 5.72 47.33
C THR A 75 -25.20 6.61 46.46
N ASP A 76 -26.53 6.44 46.41
CA ASP A 76 -27.46 5.35 46.80
C ASP A 76 -28.84 5.62 46.12
N ASP A 77 -29.84 4.76 46.36
CA ASP A 77 -31.20 4.74 45.80
C ASP A 77 -32.00 6.07 45.72
N GLY A 78 -32.98 6.10 44.81
CA GLY A 78 -33.98 7.17 44.72
C GLY A 78 -34.92 7.08 43.51
N GLU A 79 -35.88 6.14 43.53
CA GLU A 79 -37.10 6.31 42.73
C GLU A 79 -37.93 7.45 43.33
N ASP A 80 -38.35 8.45 42.55
CA ASP A 80 -39.74 8.90 42.62
C ASP A 80 -40.25 9.81 41.48
N ASP A 81 -41.57 9.81 41.42
CA ASP A 81 -42.56 10.14 40.40
C ASP A 81 -42.64 11.58 39.79
N MET A 82 -43.30 11.64 38.62
CA MET A 82 -44.10 12.74 38.04
C MET A 82 -43.65 14.23 38.07
N THR A 83 -43.56 14.83 36.87
CA THR A 83 -44.63 15.75 36.37
C THR A 83 -44.43 16.16 34.90
N PRO A 84 -45.51 16.30 34.08
CA PRO A 84 -45.42 16.83 32.72
C PRO A 84 -46.07 18.23 32.58
N ARG A 85 -45.30 19.27 32.22
CA ARG A 85 -45.66 20.58 31.60
C ARG A 85 -44.42 21.48 31.62
N GLY A 86 -44.03 22.24 30.59
CA GLY A 86 -44.57 22.37 29.24
C GLY A 86 -43.92 23.55 28.49
N ARG A 87 -44.44 23.85 27.28
CA ARG A 87 -44.18 25.04 26.45
C ARG A 87 -42.73 25.32 25.98
N VAL A 88 -42.51 24.83 24.75
CA VAL A 88 -42.15 25.65 23.57
C VAL A 88 -41.18 26.82 23.81
N ASP A 89 -39.91 26.56 23.53
CA ASP A 89 -39.09 27.51 22.79
C ASP A 89 -38.51 26.85 21.54
N LYS A 90 -38.99 27.26 20.36
CA LYS A 90 -38.54 26.74 19.07
C LYS A 90 -37.20 27.36 18.71
N ALA A 91 -36.13 26.87 19.35
CA ALA A 91 -34.76 27.11 18.92
C ALA A 91 -34.66 26.81 17.42
N LYS A 92 -34.49 27.85 16.60
CA LYS A 92 -34.43 27.75 15.14
C LYS A 92 -33.26 26.84 14.79
N GLN A 93 -33.54 25.58 14.47
CA GLN A 93 -32.54 24.65 13.95
C GLN A 93 -31.90 25.29 12.72
N ARG A 94 -30.70 25.85 12.90
CA ARG A 94 -29.85 26.32 11.82
C ARG A 94 -29.65 25.12 10.90
N GLN A 95 -30.33 25.11 9.75
CA GLN A 95 -30.21 24.05 8.77
C GLN A 95 -28.72 23.93 8.41
N LYS A 96 -28.07 22.92 8.98
CA LYS A 96 -26.66 22.61 8.71
C LYS A 96 -26.58 22.41 7.20
N ARG A 97 -25.83 23.29 6.52
CA ARG A 97 -25.71 23.26 5.05
C ARG A 97 -25.42 21.82 4.63
N LYS A 98 -26.27 21.24 3.77
CA LYS A 98 -25.99 19.93 3.17
C LYS A 98 -24.65 20.05 2.46
N ARG A 99 -23.59 19.52 3.08
CA ARG A 99 -22.28 19.41 2.44
C ARG A 99 -22.51 18.61 1.16
N SER A 100 -21.90 19.04 0.06
CA SER A 100 -21.87 18.23 -1.15
C SER A 100 -21.41 16.82 -0.77
N PRO A 101 -22.06 15.74 -1.24
CA PRO A 101 -21.62 14.39 -0.91
C PRO A 101 -20.14 14.27 -1.27
N SER A 102 -19.34 13.76 -0.34
CA SER A 102 -17.92 13.50 -0.60
C SER A 102 -17.80 12.70 -1.90
N PRO A 103 -16.82 12.99 -2.77
CA PRO A 103 -16.61 12.16 -3.95
C PRO A 103 -16.48 10.69 -3.52
N PRO A 104 -17.09 9.74 -4.24
CA PRO A 104 -17.06 8.34 -3.85
C PRO A 104 -15.61 7.94 -3.66
N SER A 105 -15.30 7.38 -2.49
CA SER A 105 -13.93 6.98 -2.14
C SER A 105 -13.37 6.11 -3.27
N PRO A 106 -12.12 6.35 -3.73
CA PRO A 106 -11.52 5.54 -4.77
C PRO A 106 -11.67 4.07 -4.38
N ARG A 107 -12.30 3.28 -5.25
CA ARG A 107 -12.63 1.88 -4.94
C ARG A 107 -11.32 1.17 -4.63
N LEU A 108 -11.13 0.82 -3.36
CA LEU A 108 -10.02 -0.04 -2.96
C LEU A 108 -10.15 -1.35 -3.74
N GLU A 109 -9.04 -1.82 -4.27
CA GLU A 109 -9.01 -3.12 -4.94
C GLU A 109 -9.50 -4.20 -3.97
N PRO A 110 -10.31 -5.17 -4.44
CA PRO A 110 -10.84 -6.21 -3.58
C PRO A 110 -9.68 -6.98 -2.95
N VAL A 111 -9.75 -7.20 -1.63
CA VAL A 111 -8.74 -7.97 -0.90
C VAL A 111 -8.61 -9.35 -1.55
N ILE A 112 -7.42 -9.65 -2.08
CA ILE A 112 -7.15 -10.92 -2.76
C ILE A 112 -7.01 -12.01 -1.68
N TYR A 113 -8.12 -12.67 -1.37
CA TYR A 113 -8.20 -13.70 -0.33
C TYR A 113 -7.31 -14.92 -0.61
N ASN A 114 -7.12 -15.25 -1.89
CA ASN A 114 -6.25 -16.33 -2.33
C ASN A 114 -5.05 -15.69 -3.03
N GLN A 115 -4.02 -15.33 -2.26
CA GLN A 115 -2.76 -14.90 -2.85
C GLN A 115 -2.07 -16.15 -3.41
N GLU A 116 -2.09 -16.30 -4.73
CA GLU A 116 -1.35 -17.35 -5.42
C GLU A 116 0.10 -17.31 -4.95
N LEU A 117 0.59 -18.46 -4.47
CA LEU A 117 2.01 -18.64 -4.24
C LEU A 117 2.63 -18.62 -5.62
N ASP A 118 3.58 -17.72 -5.86
CA ASP A 118 4.28 -17.73 -7.13
C ASP A 118 5.01 -19.07 -7.23
N GLU A 119 4.72 -19.82 -8.30
CA GLU A 119 5.45 -21.01 -8.75
C GLU A 119 6.87 -20.63 -9.23
N LEU A 120 7.56 -19.71 -8.54
CA LEU A 120 9.01 -19.62 -8.60
C LEU A 120 9.54 -20.97 -8.12
N THR A 121 9.94 -21.78 -9.08
CA THR A 121 10.28 -23.19 -8.97
C THR A 121 11.21 -23.44 -7.79
N ASP A 122 10.69 -24.13 -6.77
CA ASP A 122 11.55 -24.91 -5.88
C ASP A 122 12.06 -26.10 -6.71
N ASP A 123 13.07 -25.87 -7.54
CA ASP A 123 13.90 -26.93 -8.13
C ASP A 123 14.75 -27.57 -7.02
N ALA A 124 14.05 -28.25 -6.10
CA ALA A 124 14.61 -28.94 -4.93
C ALA A 124 15.58 -30.07 -5.29
N THR A 125 15.72 -30.36 -6.59
CA THR A 125 16.66 -31.30 -7.20
C THR A 125 18.05 -30.69 -7.46
N SER A 126 18.25 -29.38 -7.28
CA SER A 126 19.46 -28.65 -7.74
C SER A 126 20.14 -27.80 -6.66
N ASP A 127 20.70 -28.40 -5.60
CA ASP A 127 22.07 -28.08 -5.10
C ASP A 127 22.46 -28.89 -3.85
N SER A 128 23.03 -30.08 -4.06
CA SER A 128 24.03 -30.66 -3.15
C SER A 128 25.47 -30.49 -3.68
N GLY A 129 25.65 -29.66 -4.73
CA GLY A 129 26.94 -29.51 -5.39
C GLY A 129 26.96 -28.46 -6.50
N ARG A 130 27.21 -27.21 -6.11
CA ARG A 130 27.71 -26.08 -6.92
C ARG A 130 27.61 -26.28 -8.44
N ARG A 131 26.52 -25.79 -9.06
CA ARG A 131 26.61 -25.31 -10.44
C ARG A 131 26.11 -23.89 -10.58
N THR A 132 27.08 -22.99 -10.70
CA THR A 132 26.90 -21.66 -11.31
C THR A 132 26.51 -21.81 -12.78
N THR A 133 25.26 -22.21 -13.05
CA THR A 133 24.65 -21.88 -14.34
C THR A 133 24.45 -20.37 -14.32
N PRO A 134 25.05 -19.61 -15.25
CA PRO A 134 24.83 -18.17 -15.30
C PRO A 134 23.33 -17.93 -15.46
N LYS A 135 22.73 -17.16 -14.54
CA LYS A 135 21.34 -16.72 -14.68
C LYS A 135 21.25 -15.98 -16.01
N LYS A 136 20.60 -16.58 -17.00
CA LYS A 136 20.32 -15.92 -18.27
C LYS A 136 19.62 -14.60 -17.94
N SER A 137 20.21 -13.49 -18.38
CA SER A 137 19.67 -12.16 -18.14
C SER A 137 18.25 -12.10 -18.72
N PRO A 138 17.28 -11.50 -18.00
CA PRO A 138 15.91 -11.42 -18.48
C PRO A 138 15.87 -10.61 -19.77
N VAL A 139 15.28 -11.18 -20.83
CA VAL A 139 15.11 -10.49 -22.12
C VAL A 139 14.06 -9.40 -21.94
N THR A 140 14.49 -8.14 -21.98
CA THR A 140 13.60 -6.98 -21.89
C THR A 140 13.14 -6.54 -23.28
N LEU A 141 11.81 -6.43 -23.46
CA LEU A 141 11.18 -5.96 -24.70
C LEU A 141 10.46 -4.65 -24.41
N GLN A 142 10.85 -3.56 -25.08
CA GLN A 142 10.21 -2.25 -24.94
C GLN A 142 9.47 -1.86 -26.22
N PHE A 143 8.17 -1.58 -26.10
CA PHE A 143 7.31 -1.14 -27.20
C PHE A 143 6.89 0.32 -27.02
N ASN A 144 7.34 1.19 -27.92
CA ASN A 144 6.92 2.60 -27.93
C ASN A 144 5.65 2.76 -28.80
N VAL A 145 4.49 2.44 -28.22
CA VAL A 145 3.19 2.54 -28.92
C VAL A 145 2.71 4.01 -28.92
N PRO A 146 2.41 4.60 -30.09
CA PRO A 146 1.96 5.99 -30.16
C PRO A 146 0.54 6.18 -29.61
N LEU A 147 0.30 7.34 -29.00
CA LEU A 147 -1.02 7.79 -28.53
C LEU A 147 -2.03 7.77 -29.70
N GLY A 148 -3.09 6.96 -29.58
CA GLY A 148 -4.15 6.78 -30.59
C GLY A 148 -4.07 5.48 -31.39
N PHE A 149 -3.15 4.56 -31.09
CA PHE A 149 -3.16 3.23 -31.70
C PHE A 149 -4.26 2.34 -31.09
N HIS A 150 -5.20 1.88 -31.93
CA HIS A 150 -6.35 1.05 -31.52
C HIS A 150 -6.40 -0.32 -32.22
N GLY A 151 -5.26 -0.79 -32.78
CA GLY A 151 -5.15 -2.09 -33.43
C GLY A 151 -4.52 -3.18 -32.55
N PRO A 152 -4.59 -4.46 -32.96
CA PRO A 152 -3.80 -5.53 -32.36
C PRO A 152 -2.30 -5.35 -32.66
N LEU A 153 -1.45 -5.42 -31.63
CA LEU A 153 0.00 -5.39 -31.77
C LEU A 153 0.54 -6.82 -32.00
N PHE A 154 0.85 -7.16 -33.24
CA PHE A 154 1.46 -8.46 -33.57
C PHE A 154 2.99 -8.38 -33.48
N VAL A 155 3.56 -9.06 -32.47
CA VAL A 155 5.02 -9.19 -32.30
C VAL A 155 5.44 -10.58 -32.75
N LYS A 156 6.24 -10.66 -33.82
CA LYS A 156 6.89 -11.90 -34.26
C LYS A 156 8.34 -11.89 -33.78
N LEU A 157 8.63 -12.66 -32.73
CA LEU A 157 9.99 -12.88 -32.23
C LEU A 157 10.59 -14.07 -32.99
N ASP A 158 11.65 -13.83 -33.75
CA ASP A 158 12.39 -14.91 -34.39
C ASP A 158 13.36 -15.56 -33.38
N ARG A 159 13.39 -16.90 -33.33
CA ARG A 159 14.18 -17.65 -32.36
C ARG A 159 15.69 -17.46 -32.59
N ALA A 160 16.10 -17.14 -33.82
CA ALA A 160 17.48 -16.79 -34.15
C ALA A 160 17.95 -15.50 -33.42
N LEU A 161 17.07 -14.49 -33.29
CA LEU A 161 17.39 -13.22 -32.62
C LEU A 161 17.56 -13.36 -31.10
N LEU A 162 17.01 -14.42 -30.51
CA LEU A 162 17.12 -14.72 -29.08
C LEU A 162 18.35 -15.57 -28.72
N ALA A 163 19.00 -16.18 -29.71
CA ALA A 163 20.10 -17.13 -29.50
C ALA A 163 21.49 -16.48 -29.46
N GLY A 164 21.65 -15.28 -30.04
CA GLY A 164 22.97 -14.63 -30.23
C GLY A 164 23.26 -13.40 -29.37
N ASN A 165 22.35 -12.99 -28.48
CA ASN A 165 22.52 -11.76 -27.68
C ASN A 165 23.37 -11.97 -26.42
N GLU A 166 24.67 -12.14 -26.62
CA GLU A 166 25.67 -11.76 -25.62
C GLU A 166 25.84 -10.23 -25.66
N GLU A 167 25.34 -9.57 -24.61
CA GLU A 167 25.59 -8.17 -24.21
C GLU A 167 25.52 -7.04 -25.27
N GLY A 168 24.40 -6.29 -25.23
CA GLY A 168 24.46 -4.82 -25.39
C GLY A 168 24.01 -4.19 -26.71
N VAL A 169 23.81 -4.95 -27.79
CA VAL A 169 23.39 -4.36 -29.09
C VAL A 169 21.88 -4.03 -29.08
N ARG A 170 21.57 -2.75 -28.86
CA ARG A 170 20.20 -2.23 -28.97
C ARG A 170 19.75 -2.18 -30.45
N HIS A 171 18.94 -3.16 -30.86
CA HIS A 171 18.27 -3.14 -32.15
C HIS A 171 17.05 -2.20 -32.13
N ASP A 172 17.28 -0.91 -32.36
CA ASP A 172 16.19 0.03 -32.65
C ASP A 172 15.58 -0.29 -34.03
N MET A 173 14.28 -0.59 -34.07
CA MET A 173 13.54 -0.68 -35.33
C MET A 173 13.55 0.69 -36.03
N TYR A 174 14.16 0.76 -37.22
CA TYR A 174 14.24 1.98 -38.03
C TYR A 174 12.84 2.51 -38.36
N THR A 175 12.40 3.50 -37.59
CA THR A 175 11.20 4.27 -37.91
C THR A 175 11.53 5.32 -38.97
N SER A 176 10.82 5.26 -40.10
CA SER A 176 10.93 6.25 -41.17
C SER A 176 10.74 7.68 -40.62
N ARG A 177 11.69 8.57 -40.92
CA ARG A 177 11.73 9.95 -40.38
C ARG A 177 10.55 10.80 -40.89
N ALA A 178 9.51 10.93 -40.07
CA ALA A 178 8.51 11.98 -40.24
C ALA A 178 8.98 13.31 -39.60
N LYS A 179 9.20 14.34 -40.42
CA LYS A 179 9.48 15.70 -39.93
C LYS A 179 8.25 16.25 -39.18
N LYS A 180 8.44 16.75 -37.95
CA LYS A 180 7.40 17.55 -37.24
C LYS A 180 7.96 18.89 -36.77
N ALA A 181 7.17 19.93 -37.00
CA ALA A 181 7.55 21.31 -36.77
C ALA A 181 7.51 21.70 -35.28
N ARG A 182 8.39 22.63 -34.90
CA ARG A 182 8.52 23.18 -33.55
C ARG A 182 7.59 24.38 -33.40
N ILE A 183 6.53 24.25 -32.61
CA ILE A 183 5.68 25.38 -32.21
C ILE A 183 6.20 25.93 -30.89
N SER A 184 6.67 27.18 -30.91
CA SER A 184 7.10 27.92 -29.74
C SER A 184 5.91 28.58 -29.04
N SER A 185 5.57 28.13 -27.83
CA SER A 185 4.59 28.80 -26.97
C SER A 185 5.23 29.98 -26.23
N SER A 186 4.61 31.15 -26.33
CA SER A 186 5.02 32.40 -25.67
C SER A 186 4.79 32.39 -24.15
N SER A 187 5.59 33.19 -23.44
CA SER A 187 5.50 33.40 -21.99
C SER A 187 4.39 34.40 -21.62
N PRO A 188 3.54 34.10 -20.61
CA PRO A 188 2.59 35.08 -20.07
C PRO A 188 3.24 36.00 -19.03
N ALA A 189 2.65 37.19 -18.86
CA ALA A 189 3.21 38.30 -18.08
C ALA A 189 3.19 38.08 -16.56
N ARG A 190 4.07 38.81 -15.85
CA ARG A 190 4.11 38.91 -14.39
C ARG A 190 2.79 39.47 -13.86
N THR A 191 2.13 38.71 -13.00
CA THR A 191 1.04 39.17 -12.13
C THR A 191 1.50 39.04 -10.68
N ASP A 192 1.17 40.03 -9.85
CA ASP A 192 1.68 40.16 -8.48
C ASP A 192 1.55 38.89 -7.64
N GLU A 193 2.63 38.56 -6.93
CA GLU A 193 2.76 37.30 -6.19
C GLU A 193 1.88 37.30 -4.95
N ALA A 194 0.62 36.89 -5.12
CA ALA A 194 -0.22 36.43 -4.03
C ALA A 194 0.46 35.22 -3.36
N VAL A 195 1.18 35.48 -2.26
CA VAL A 195 1.96 34.50 -1.49
C VAL A 195 1.09 33.27 -1.22
N ARG A 196 1.43 32.16 -1.87
CA ARG A 196 0.71 30.90 -1.67
C ARG A 196 0.95 30.44 -0.23
N PRO A 197 -0.08 29.95 0.49
CA PRO A 197 0.13 29.42 1.83
C PRO A 197 1.10 28.23 1.74
N LYS A 198 2.18 28.29 2.53
CA LYS A 198 3.20 27.22 2.56
C LYS A 198 2.55 25.91 2.98
N GLY A 199 2.64 24.90 2.13
CA GLY A 199 2.17 23.55 2.40
C GLY A 199 3.25 22.67 3.02
N PHE A 200 2.89 21.42 3.36
CA PHE A 200 3.83 20.46 3.95
C PHE A 200 5.07 20.20 3.07
N ALA A 201 4.93 20.23 1.74
CA ALA A 201 6.02 20.05 0.80
C ALA A 201 6.99 21.26 0.73
N ASP A 202 6.61 22.42 1.26
CA ASP A 202 7.43 23.63 1.29
C ASP A 202 8.32 23.71 2.55
N PHE A 203 8.14 22.80 3.52
CA PHE A 203 9.05 22.66 4.66
C PHE A 203 10.39 22.02 4.23
N PRO A 204 11.53 22.42 4.83
CA PRO A 204 12.80 21.72 4.68
C PRO A 204 12.69 20.22 4.98
N PRO A 205 13.45 19.34 4.28
CA PRO A 205 13.42 17.89 4.50
C PRO A 205 13.68 17.47 5.95
N GLU A 206 14.49 18.22 6.69
CA GLU A 206 14.76 17.98 8.12
C GLU A 206 13.51 18.07 8.99
N LEU A 207 12.69 19.12 8.78
CA LEU A 207 11.41 19.27 9.49
C LEU A 207 10.40 18.20 9.05
N ARG A 208 10.39 17.83 7.77
CA ARG A 208 9.57 16.71 7.29
C ARG A 208 9.98 15.39 7.96
N ASN A 209 11.28 15.12 8.09
CA ASN A 209 11.80 13.94 8.79
C ASN A 209 11.42 13.90 10.27
N SER A 210 11.42 15.05 10.97
CA SER A 210 10.91 15.14 12.35
C SER A 210 9.42 14.79 12.42
N VAL A 211 8.59 15.34 11.53
CA VAL A 211 7.16 14.99 11.44
C VAL A 211 6.97 13.51 11.10
N TYR A 212 7.74 12.96 10.16
CA TYR A 212 7.72 11.54 9.82
C TYR A 212 8.04 10.67 11.04
N ARG A 213 9.07 10.99 11.83
CA ARG A 213 9.38 10.26 13.06
C ARG A 213 8.22 10.26 14.04
N HIS A 214 7.63 11.42 14.34
CA HIS A 214 6.48 11.51 15.25
C HIS A 214 5.24 10.73 14.77
N VAL A 215 5.04 10.58 13.46
CA VAL A 215 3.90 9.82 12.90
C VAL A 215 4.20 8.31 12.84
N PHE A 216 5.41 7.94 12.40
CA PHE A 216 5.75 6.58 12.00
C PHE A 216 6.52 5.77 13.03
N VAL A 217 7.35 6.38 13.86
CA VAL A 217 8.18 5.66 14.83
C VAL A 217 7.37 5.41 16.10
N ARG A 218 7.45 4.19 16.60
CA ARG A 218 6.79 3.74 17.83
C ARG A 218 7.81 3.04 18.72
N ASP A 219 7.67 3.21 20.03
CA ASP A 219 8.58 2.63 21.02
C ASP A 219 8.41 1.10 21.15
N GLY A 220 7.28 0.57 20.65
CA GLY A 220 6.97 -0.86 20.60
C GLY A 220 7.16 -1.48 19.21
N SER A 221 7.16 -2.81 19.15
CA SER A 221 7.19 -3.53 17.87
C SER A 221 5.84 -3.48 17.14
N LEU A 222 5.88 -3.20 15.84
CA LEU A 222 4.71 -3.20 14.96
C LEU A 222 4.33 -4.65 14.66
N GLN A 223 3.24 -5.12 15.26
CA GLN A 223 2.77 -6.51 15.12
C GLN A 223 1.98 -6.71 13.82
N ILE A 224 2.31 -7.79 13.11
CA ILE A 224 1.62 -8.28 11.92
C ILE A 224 1.33 -9.78 12.14
N PRO A 225 0.05 -10.22 12.16
CA PRO A 225 -1.18 -9.42 12.01
C PRO A 225 -1.38 -8.38 13.13
N GLN A 226 -2.04 -7.26 12.81
CA GLN A 226 -2.42 -6.26 13.82
C GLN A 226 -3.51 -6.84 14.74
N ARG A 227 -3.26 -6.91 16.04
CA ARG A 227 -4.28 -7.20 17.06
C ARG A 227 -5.08 -5.94 17.39
N SER A 228 -6.34 -6.12 17.78
CA SER A 228 -7.32 -5.02 18.00
C SER A 228 -6.90 -4.00 19.08
N GLU A 229 -5.97 -4.37 19.96
CA GLU A 229 -5.58 -3.60 21.14
C GLU A 229 -4.40 -2.64 20.87
N GLY A 230 -3.86 -2.60 19.65
CA GLY A 230 -2.67 -1.82 19.30
C GLY A 230 -2.87 -0.75 18.24
N SER A 231 -2.16 0.38 18.40
CA SER A 231 -1.94 1.40 17.36
C SER A 231 -1.05 0.83 16.24
N GLY A 232 -1.61 -0.03 15.39
CA GLY A 232 -0.86 -0.70 14.34
C GLY A 232 -0.67 0.12 13.06
N LEU A 233 -0.20 -0.58 12.02
CA LEU A 233 0.30 0.02 10.79
C LEU A 233 -0.74 0.84 10.00
N GLY A 234 -2.04 0.70 10.27
CA GLY A 234 -3.12 1.33 9.50
C GLY A 234 -2.98 2.85 9.35
N GLN A 235 -2.66 3.58 10.43
CA GLN A 235 -2.49 5.04 10.38
C GLN A 235 -1.27 5.44 9.55
N SER A 236 -0.14 4.76 9.77
CA SER A 236 1.10 4.92 8.99
C SER A 236 0.89 4.66 7.49
N ALA A 237 0.28 3.52 7.14
CA ALA A 237 0.01 3.15 5.76
C ALA A 237 -0.93 4.13 5.05
N GLN A 238 -1.89 4.74 5.76
CA GLN A 238 -2.73 5.81 5.21
C GLN A 238 -1.92 7.07 4.88
N PHE A 239 -0.99 7.49 5.74
CA PHE A 239 -0.20 8.70 5.47
C PHE A 239 0.77 8.50 4.28
N LEU A 240 1.41 7.33 4.16
CA LEU A 240 2.24 7.00 2.99
C LEU A 240 1.48 7.03 1.65
N ARG A 241 0.16 6.75 1.66
CA ARG A 241 -0.68 6.78 0.46
C ARG A 241 -1.06 8.19 -0.01
N THR A 242 -0.73 9.26 0.75
CA THR A 242 -1.16 10.62 0.44
C THR A 242 -0.47 11.21 -0.80
N CYS A 243 0.85 11.10 -0.91
CA CYS A 243 1.60 11.55 -2.08
C CYS A 243 2.95 10.83 -2.24
N LYS A 244 3.49 10.83 -3.47
CA LYS A 244 4.77 10.17 -3.81
C LYS A 244 5.97 10.73 -3.03
N LEU A 245 5.96 12.01 -2.68
CA LEU A 245 7.03 12.64 -1.90
C LEU A 245 7.08 12.07 -0.48
N VAL A 246 5.94 12.03 0.23
CA VAL A 246 5.82 11.43 1.57
C VAL A 246 6.19 9.95 1.53
N HIS A 247 5.71 9.21 0.52
CA HIS A 247 6.06 7.80 0.33
C HIS A 247 7.59 7.60 0.25
N ASN A 248 8.26 8.30 -0.67
CA ASN A 248 9.67 8.06 -0.96
C ASN A 248 10.60 8.50 0.18
N GLU A 249 10.28 9.60 0.87
CA GLU A 249 11.07 10.05 2.02
C GLU A 249 10.83 9.14 3.24
N ALA A 250 9.56 8.91 3.58
CA ALA A 250 9.20 8.34 4.87
C ALA A 250 9.19 6.81 4.95
N CYS A 251 9.15 6.08 3.82
CA CYS A 251 9.33 4.63 3.82
C CYS A 251 10.66 4.22 4.49
N SER A 252 11.71 5.01 4.31
CA SER A 252 13.01 4.78 4.96
C SER A 252 12.94 4.85 6.50
N ILE A 253 12.13 5.77 7.04
CA ILE A 253 11.92 5.97 8.48
C ILE A 253 10.98 4.89 9.03
N LEU A 254 9.82 4.66 8.39
CA LEU A 254 8.84 3.67 8.85
C LEU A 254 9.44 2.27 8.92
N TYR A 255 10.13 1.81 7.87
CA TYR A 255 10.69 0.46 7.83
C TYR A 255 12.07 0.36 8.50
N GLY A 256 12.82 1.46 8.60
CA GLY A 256 14.20 1.47 9.08
C GLY A 256 14.39 1.80 10.57
N GLU A 257 13.48 2.56 11.17
CA GLU A 257 13.59 2.95 12.58
C GLU A 257 12.71 2.09 13.51
N ASN A 258 11.61 1.50 13.02
CA ASN A 258 10.75 0.59 13.79
C ASN A 258 11.25 -0.87 13.78
N THR A 259 10.81 -1.63 14.79
CA THR A 259 10.91 -3.09 14.81
C THR A 259 9.59 -3.71 14.35
N PHE A 260 9.62 -4.67 13.43
CA PHE A 260 8.42 -5.40 12.98
C PHE A 260 8.38 -6.80 13.60
N ALA A 261 7.23 -7.17 14.18
CA ALA A 261 7.01 -8.47 14.81
C ALA A 261 5.98 -9.29 14.02
N PHE A 262 6.45 -10.34 13.36
CA PHE A 262 5.62 -11.26 12.59
C PHE A 262 5.22 -12.47 13.42
N LYS A 263 3.92 -12.73 13.49
CA LYS A 263 3.33 -13.86 14.21
C LYS A 263 2.41 -14.67 13.29
N ARG A 264 2.18 -15.94 13.62
CA ARG A 264 1.14 -16.73 12.97
C ARG A 264 -0.23 -16.10 13.25
N HIS A 265 -1.06 -15.96 12.23
CA HIS A 265 -2.44 -15.54 12.38
C HIS A 265 -3.35 -16.77 12.52
N HIS A 266 -3.91 -16.98 13.71
CA HIS A 266 -4.73 -18.14 14.02
C HIS A 266 -6.21 -18.01 13.63
N ASP A 267 -6.66 -16.80 13.27
CA ASP A 267 -8.03 -16.63 12.78
C ASP A 267 -8.20 -17.39 11.47
N THR A 268 -9.42 -17.83 11.22
CA THR A 268 -9.76 -18.51 9.97
C THR A 268 -10.47 -17.56 9.02
N ARG A 269 -10.05 -17.55 7.75
CA ARG A 269 -10.74 -16.87 6.65
C ARG A 269 -11.08 -17.89 5.57
N ALA A 270 -12.23 -17.68 4.92
CA ALA A 270 -12.60 -18.37 3.69
C ALA A 270 -13.48 -17.43 2.86
N PRO A 271 -13.47 -17.56 1.53
CA PRO A 271 -14.52 -16.98 0.71
C PRO A 271 -15.86 -17.66 1.05
N PHE A 272 -16.97 -16.97 0.84
CA PHE A 272 -18.30 -17.45 1.24
C PHE A 272 -18.75 -18.78 0.58
N TRP A 273 -18.03 -19.23 -0.46
CA TRP A 273 -18.28 -20.47 -1.18
C TRP A 273 -17.37 -21.65 -0.77
N ASP A 274 -16.31 -21.46 0.03
CA ASP A 274 -15.53 -22.58 0.58
C ASP A 274 -16.21 -23.04 1.88
N PRO A 275 -16.75 -24.28 1.95
CA PRO A 275 -17.46 -24.76 3.14
C PRO A 275 -16.56 -24.95 4.37
N LYS A 276 -15.22 -24.92 4.21
CA LYS A 276 -14.27 -25.12 5.31
C LYS A 276 -13.39 -23.87 5.49
N PRO A 277 -13.60 -23.08 6.56
CA PRO A 277 -12.74 -21.94 6.84
C PRO A 277 -11.31 -22.39 7.14
N ARG A 278 -10.31 -21.74 6.55
CA ARG A 278 -8.89 -22.10 6.65
C ARG A 278 -8.17 -21.10 7.54
N GLU A 279 -7.21 -21.55 8.34
CA GLU A 279 -6.34 -20.66 9.13
C GLU A 279 -5.54 -19.75 8.19
N VAL A 280 -5.42 -18.46 8.51
CA VAL A 280 -4.65 -17.48 7.72
C VAL A 280 -3.14 -17.75 7.79
N GLY A 281 -2.65 -18.27 8.92
CA GLY A 281 -1.27 -18.68 9.08
C GLY A 281 -0.30 -17.51 8.89
N TYR A 282 0.67 -17.67 7.98
CA TYR A 282 1.62 -16.61 7.62
C TYR A 282 1.22 -15.81 6.36
N GLN A 283 -0.01 -15.96 5.86
CA GLN A 283 -0.46 -15.25 4.66
C GLN A 283 -0.43 -13.72 4.83
N ASP A 284 -0.80 -13.18 5.99
CA ASP A 284 -0.75 -11.73 6.25
C ASP A 284 0.71 -11.21 6.31
N PHE A 285 1.67 -12.04 6.71
CA PHE A 285 3.11 -11.73 6.65
C PHE A 285 3.61 -11.71 5.20
N LEU A 286 3.26 -12.73 4.40
CA LEU A 286 3.61 -12.77 2.98
C LEU A 286 3.00 -11.58 2.23
N HIS A 287 1.73 -11.29 2.50
CA HIS A 287 1.01 -10.16 1.91
C HIS A 287 1.67 -8.82 2.26
N PHE A 288 2.09 -8.63 3.51
CA PHE A 288 2.86 -7.44 3.90
C PHE A 288 4.16 -7.32 3.09
N LEU A 289 4.98 -8.37 3.03
CA LEU A 289 6.25 -8.35 2.29
C LEU A 289 6.04 -8.07 0.78
N LYS A 290 5.04 -8.71 0.16
CA LYS A 290 4.66 -8.45 -1.24
C LYS A 290 4.13 -7.03 -1.45
N MET A 291 3.32 -6.50 -0.53
CA MET A 291 2.71 -5.16 -0.61
C MET A 291 3.75 -4.03 -0.50
N ILE A 292 4.74 -4.15 0.39
CA ILE A 292 5.76 -3.09 0.53
C ILE A 292 6.75 -3.06 -0.65
N GLY A 293 6.91 -4.19 -1.34
CA GLY A 293 7.76 -4.33 -2.52
C GLY A 293 9.26 -4.45 -2.21
N PRO A 294 10.07 -4.91 -3.20
CA PRO A 294 11.48 -5.25 -3.02
C PRO A 294 12.37 -4.04 -2.66
N GLU A 295 12.00 -2.83 -3.08
CA GLU A 295 12.69 -1.60 -2.70
C GLU A 295 12.54 -1.34 -1.19
N SER A 296 11.32 -1.41 -0.67
CA SER A 296 11.02 -1.16 0.75
C SER A 296 11.59 -2.23 1.68
N ILE A 297 11.69 -3.49 1.22
CA ILE A 297 12.31 -4.59 1.97
C ILE A 297 13.78 -4.28 2.33
N GLN A 298 14.49 -3.48 1.52
CA GLN A 298 15.86 -3.06 1.82
C GLN A 298 15.94 -2.04 2.96
N TYR A 299 14.83 -1.40 3.35
CA TYR A 299 14.79 -0.49 4.50
C TYR A 299 14.54 -1.21 5.82
N LEU A 300 13.99 -2.44 5.83
CA LEU A 300 13.79 -3.22 7.05
C LEU A 300 15.13 -3.41 7.79
N ARG A 301 15.19 -2.99 9.06
CA ARG A 301 16.37 -3.17 9.94
C ARG A 301 16.15 -4.25 10.98
N ASP A 302 15.11 -4.09 11.81
CA ASP A 302 14.93 -4.91 13.00
C ASP A 302 13.64 -5.74 12.86
N LEU A 303 13.80 -7.06 12.81
CA LEU A 303 12.70 -8.00 12.69
C LEU A 303 12.64 -8.95 13.89
N CYS A 304 11.41 -9.27 14.30
CA CYS A 304 11.09 -10.35 15.21
C CYS A 304 10.18 -11.35 14.46
N ILE A 305 10.53 -12.63 14.44
CA ILE A 305 9.74 -13.68 13.78
C ILE A 305 9.39 -14.76 14.78
N GLU A 306 8.10 -15.03 14.91
CA GLU A 306 7.50 -16.02 15.79
C GLU A 306 7.03 -17.24 14.97
N PHE A 307 7.76 -18.34 15.12
CA PHE A 307 7.54 -19.62 14.44
C PHE A 307 6.63 -20.53 15.27
N ASP A 308 5.32 -20.45 15.06
CA ASP A 308 4.32 -21.29 15.73
C ASP A 308 3.59 -22.23 14.76
N ASP A 309 3.13 -23.36 15.27
CA ASP A 309 2.40 -24.38 14.51
C ASP A 309 0.93 -24.00 14.35
N ALA A 310 0.29 -24.54 13.31
CA ALA A 310 -1.16 -24.47 13.14
C ALA A 310 -1.90 -25.14 14.31
N LEU A 311 -2.94 -24.47 14.81
CA LEU A 311 -3.78 -25.01 15.88
C LEU A 311 -4.75 -26.08 15.32
N PRO A 312 -4.88 -27.26 15.94
CA PRO A 312 -5.78 -28.32 15.48
C PRO A 312 -7.24 -27.89 15.34
N LYS A 313 -7.70 -26.96 16.20
CA LYS A 313 -9.05 -26.36 16.14
C LYS A 313 -9.32 -25.63 14.83
N HIS A 314 -8.31 -24.97 14.26
CA HIS A 314 -8.41 -24.16 13.05
C HIS A 314 -7.94 -24.89 11.78
N SER A 315 -7.38 -26.09 11.93
CA SER A 315 -6.86 -26.91 10.84
C SER A 315 -7.20 -28.41 11.01
N PRO A 316 -8.46 -28.80 11.28
CA PRO A 316 -8.81 -30.16 11.71
C PRO A 316 -8.42 -31.25 10.69
N ASN A 317 -8.47 -30.94 9.40
CA ASN A 317 -8.14 -31.87 8.31
C ASN A 317 -6.61 -32.09 8.13
N LEU A 318 -5.75 -31.31 8.78
CA LEU A 318 -4.29 -31.45 8.66
C LEU A 318 -3.72 -32.48 9.66
N THR A 319 -2.68 -33.19 9.23
CA THR A 319 -1.90 -34.09 10.10
C THR A 319 -1.02 -33.30 11.06
N ILE A 320 -0.47 -33.94 12.09
CA ILE A 320 0.41 -33.28 13.06
C ILE A 320 1.67 -32.69 12.39
N GLU A 321 2.23 -33.36 11.38
CA GLU A 321 3.40 -32.84 10.63
C GLU A 321 3.04 -31.65 9.73
N THR A 322 1.93 -31.74 8.98
CA THR A 322 1.52 -30.67 8.05
C THR A 322 1.05 -29.39 8.75
N ARG A 323 0.80 -29.46 10.07
CA ARG A 323 0.58 -28.28 10.92
C ARG A 323 1.88 -27.58 11.36
N ARG A 324 3.06 -28.18 11.19
CA ARG A 324 4.33 -27.57 11.63
C ARG A 324 4.65 -26.35 10.76
N TYR A 325 5.14 -25.26 11.37
CA TYR A 325 5.62 -24.09 10.60
C TYR A 325 6.74 -24.46 9.60
N VAL A 326 7.48 -25.53 9.88
CA VAL A 326 8.51 -26.13 9.01
C VAL A 326 7.97 -26.61 7.65
N VAL A 327 6.65 -26.77 7.52
CA VAL A 327 5.95 -27.22 6.29
C VAL A 327 5.03 -26.13 5.73
N ASP A 328 5.03 -24.92 6.31
CA ASP A 328 4.14 -23.83 5.89
C ASP A 328 4.72 -23.08 4.67
N ASP A 329 4.10 -23.27 3.50
CA ASP A 329 4.59 -22.71 2.24
C ASP A 329 4.54 -21.17 2.19
N TYR A 330 3.61 -20.52 2.93
CA TYR A 330 3.58 -19.06 3.05
C TYR A 330 4.81 -18.56 3.82
N LEU A 331 5.17 -19.25 4.91
CA LEU A 331 6.37 -18.93 5.68
C LEU A 331 7.66 -19.13 4.86
N MET A 332 7.76 -20.23 4.10
CA MET A 332 8.91 -20.47 3.20
C MET A 332 9.09 -19.32 2.21
N ASN A 333 7.99 -18.83 1.63
CA ASN A 333 8.01 -17.66 0.75
C ASN A 333 8.44 -16.37 1.47
N CYS A 334 7.99 -16.16 2.72
CA CYS A 334 8.45 -15.02 3.52
C CYS A 334 9.98 -15.07 3.74
N LEU A 335 10.52 -16.24 4.13
CA LEU A 335 11.95 -16.42 4.34
C LEU A 335 12.75 -16.21 3.03
N ARG A 336 12.23 -16.71 1.91
CA ARG A 336 12.82 -16.51 0.57
C ARG A 336 12.91 -15.03 0.18
N ILE A 337 11.86 -14.24 0.45
CA ILE A 337 11.86 -12.79 0.21
C ILE A 337 12.84 -12.08 1.16
N LEU A 338 12.88 -12.47 2.44
CA LEU A 338 13.78 -11.87 3.44
C LEU A 338 15.27 -12.12 3.19
N ARG A 339 15.65 -13.07 2.31
CA ARG A 339 17.05 -13.23 1.86
C ARG A 339 17.66 -11.93 1.32
N GLU A 340 16.84 -11.10 0.66
CA GLU A 340 17.28 -9.88 -0.01
C GLU A 340 17.23 -8.64 0.90
N ALA A 341 16.73 -8.80 2.14
CA ALA A 341 16.62 -7.74 3.12
C ALA A 341 17.97 -7.39 3.78
N LYS A 342 18.26 -6.11 3.90
CA LYS A 342 19.47 -5.57 4.55
C LYS A 342 19.24 -5.41 6.06
N LEU A 343 18.99 -6.53 6.72
CA LEU A 343 18.63 -6.58 8.14
C LEU A 343 19.82 -6.19 9.03
N ARG A 344 19.55 -5.47 10.12
CA ARG A 344 20.46 -5.20 11.24
C ARG A 344 20.30 -6.29 12.29
N LYS A 345 19.10 -6.42 12.86
CA LYS A 345 18.81 -7.36 13.95
C LYS A 345 17.67 -8.29 13.56
N VAL A 346 17.86 -9.59 13.77
CA VAL A 346 16.83 -10.61 13.60
C VAL A 346 16.66 -11.36 14.90
N SER A 347 15.47 -11.24 15.48
CA SER A 347 15.06 -11.94 16.70
C SER A 347 14.15 -13.09 16.32
N LEU A 348 14.55 -14.33 16.63
CA LEU A 348 13.83 -15.55 16.27
C LEU A 348 13.25 -16.19 17.53
N MET A 349 11.95 -16.48 17.50
CA MET A 349 11.24 -17.17 18.56
C MET A 349 10.58 -18.43 18.00
N PHE A 350 10.98 -19.60 18.51
CA PHE A 350 10.44 -20.88 18.08
C PHE A 350 9.37 -21.31 19.09
N LEU A 351 8.10 -21.32 18.69
CA LEU A 351 6.95 -21.66 19.54
C LEU A 351 6.35 -23.05 19.28
N GLY A 352 6.52 -23.59 18.07
CA GLY A 352 5.91 -24.84 17.62
C GLY A 352 5.99 -26.02 18.61
N ARG A 353 5.01 -26.91 18.54
CA ARG A 353 4.78 -28.02 19.48
C ARG A 353 5.98 -28.94 19.55
N ARG A 354 6.51 -29.30 18.38
CA ARG A 354 7.72 -30.11 18.22
C ARG A 354 8.98 -29.25 18.20
N GLN A 355 10.11 -29.88 18.53
CA GLN A 355 11.42 -29.27 18.37
C GLN A 355 11.78 -29.15 16.89
N LEU A 356 12.63 -28.16 16.57
CA LEU A 356 13.30 -28.03 15.28
C LEU A 356 14.52 -28.94 15.27
N PHE A 357 14.59 -29.86 14.31
CA PHE A 357 15.66 -30.84 14.16
C PHE A 357 16.53 -30.52 12.93
N ARG A 358 17.77 -31.02 12.92
CA ARG A 358 18.67 -30.90 11.76
C ARG A 358 18.12 -31.57 10.49
N SER A 359 17.15 -32.48 10.62
CA SER A 359 16.42 -33.09 9.50
C SER A 359 15.42 -32.15 8.82
N ASP A 360 15.08 -31.01 9.42
CA ASP A 360 14.16 -30.01 8.86
C ASP A 360 14.87 -29.13 7.80
N ILE A 361 15.61 -29.78 6.89
CA ILE A 361 16.62 -29.20 5.99
C ILE A 361 16.05 -28.06 5.12
N LYS A 362 14.83 -28.22 4.58
CA LYS A 362 14.20 -27.19 3.73
C LYS A 362 14.02 -25.87 4.49
N PHE A 363 13.45 -25.92 5.69
CA PHE A 363 13.26 -24.73 6.54
C PHE A 363 14.59 -24.10 6.94
N LEU A 364 15.54 -24.92 7.39
CA LEU A 364 16.87 -24.46 7.79
C LEU A 364 17.60 -23.77 6.64
N GLY A 365 17.56 -24.35 5.43
CA GLY A 365 18.23 -23.80 4.25
C GLY A 365 17.73 -22.42 3.80
N TYR A 366 16.43 -22.09 3.97
CA TYR A 366 15.97 -20.70 3.74
C TYR A 366 16.32 -19.77 4.90
N LEU A 367 16.27 -20.27 6.14
CA LEU A 367 16.62 -19.47 7.31
C LEU A 367 18.10 -19.06 7.30
N GLU A 368 18.99 -20.00 6.96
CA GLU A 368 20.43 -19.80 6.77
C GLU A 368 20.75 -18.80 5.64
N GLN A 369 19.89 -18.65 4.63
CA GLN A 369 20.06 -17.67 3.56
C GLN A 369 19.85 -16.22 4.02
N ILE A 370 19.09 -15.98 5.09
CA ILE A 370 18.84 -14.65 5.64
C ILE A 370 20.08 -14.18 6.42
N LYS A 371 20.64 -13.02 6.05
CA LYS A 371 21.85 -12.48 6.69
C LYS A 371 21.56 -11.20 7.46
N ALA A 372 22.02 -11.11 8.71
CA ALA A 372 21.86 -9.95 9.60
C ALA A 372 23.14 -9.66 10.40
N ASP A 373 23.28 -8.48 11.00
CA ASP A 373 24.46 -8.10 11.79
C ASP A 373 24.39 -8.61 13.25
N GLU A 374 23.18 -8.88 13.74
CA GLU A 374 22.88 -9.48 15.04
C GLU A 374 21.72 -10.48 14.90
N VAL A 375 21.93 -11.71 15.37
CA VAL A 375 20.92 -12.78 15.36
C VAL A 375 20.70 -13.27 16.79
N VAL A 376 19.46 -13.12 17.27
CA VAL A 376 19.08 -13.34 18.67
C VAL A 376 17.99 -14.39 18.75
N LYS A 377 18.15 -15.36 19.66
CA LYS A 377 17.07 -16.27 20.07
C LYS A 377 16.31 -15.59 21.19
N LEU A 378 15.02 -15.35 20.98
CA LEU A 378 14.15 -14.95 22.09
C LEU A 378 13.81 -16.19 22.90
N ASN A 379 13.96 -16.07 24.22
CA ASN A 379 13.52 -17.11 25.14
C ASN A 379 11.99 -17.09 25.20
N GLN A 380 11.39 -18.28 25.23
CA GLN A 380 9.96 -18.36 25.56
C GLN A 380 9.74 -17.96 27.03
N PRO A 381 8.60 -17.33 27.35
CA PRO A 381 8.19 -17.16 28.75
C PRO A 381 7.81 -18.50 29.43
N TRP A 382 7.57 -19.57 28.66
CA TRP A 382 7.29 -20.90 29.20
C TRP A 382 8.58 -21.66 29.53
N PRO A 383 8.85 -21.97 30.82
CA PRO A 383 10.19 -22.36 31.29
C PRO A 383 10.72 -23.73 30.87
N PHE A 384 9.93 -24.58 30.21
CA PHE A 384 10.24 -26.02 30.05
C PHE A 384 10.38 -26.53 28.61
N ALA A 385 10.38 -25.67 27.59
CA ALA A 385 10.42 -26.11 26.20
C ALA A 385 11.57 -25.47 25.39
N VAL A 386 12.75 -26.08 25.45
CA VAL A 386 13.82 -25.83 24.47
C VAL A 386 13.34 -26.34 23.10
N LYS A 387 12.76 -25.45 22.29
CA LYS A 387 12.23 -25.78 20.95
C LYS A 387 13.28 -25.95 19.85
N ILE A 388 14.52 -25.54 20.11
CA ILE A 388 15.65 -25.72 19.21
C ILE A 388 16.88 -26.06 20.06
N GLY A 389 17.51 -27.20 19.76
CA GLY A 389 18.73 -27.65 20.44
C GLY A 389 19.86 -26.65 20.26
N ALA A 390 20.69 -26.48 21.30
CA ALA A 390 21.74 -25.46 21.34
C ALA A 390 22.65 -25.50 20.10
N TRP A 391 23.18 -26.67 19.77
CA TRP A 391 24.04 -26.86 18.59
C TRP A 391 23.37 -26.47 17.26
N VAL A 392 22.09 -26.78 17.06
CA VAL A 392 21.35 -26.39 15.85
C VAL A 392 21.19 -24.87 15.81
N TRP A 393 20.88 -24.25 16.95
CA TRP A 393 20.82 -22.80 17.07
C TRP A 393 22.16 -22.12 16.79
N ASP A 394 23.26 -22.63 17.34
CA ASP A 394 24.59 -22.02 17.18
C ASP A 394 25.06 -22.07 15.72
N VAL A 395 24.80 -23.17 15.01
CA VAL A 395 25.06 -23.30 13.57
C VAL A 395 24.24 -22.30 12.75
N ILE A 396 22.93 -22.17 13.02
CA ILE A 396 22.07 -21.18 12.34
C ILE A 396 22.56 -19.76 12.64
N LYS A 397 22.87 -19.46 13.90
CA LYS A 397 23.30 -18.14 14.35
C LYS A 397 24.59 -17.71 13.68
N ASP A 398 25.61 -18.59 13.61
CA ASP A 398 26.86 -18.30 12.90
C ASP A 398 26.61 -18.06 11.41
N GLN A 399 25.84 -18.94 10.76
CA GLN A 399 25.54 -18.80 9.32
C GLN A 399 24.75 -17.53 9.00
N MET A 400 23.73 -17.17 9.80
CA MET A 400 22.92 -15.98 9.58
C MET A 400 23.66 -14.69 9.94
N THR A 401 24.67 -14.73 10.82
CA THR A 401 25.40 -13.53 11.24
C THR A 401 26.42 -13.11 10.19
N ARG A 402 26.39 -11.84 9.77
CA ARG A 402 27.38 -11.29 8.84
C ARG A 402 28.73 -11.11 9.52
N LYS A 403 29.79 -11.66 8.89
CA LYS A 403 31.19 -11.46 9.31
C LYS A 403 31.61 -9.98 9.31
N LYS A 404 31.13 -9.21 8.33
CA LYS A 404 31.27 -7.74 8.28
C LYS A 404 29.89 -7.12 8.51
N LYS A 405 29.75 -6.36 9.59
CA LYS A 405 28.51 -5.64 9.91
C LYS A 405 28.27 -4.53 8.89
N LEU A 406 27.00 -4.32 8.55
CA LEU A 406 26.55 -3.27 7.63
C LEU A 406 26.17 -2.00 8.40
N TYR A 407 25.74 -2.14 9.65
CA TYR A 407 25.33 -1.04 10.53
C TYR A 407 26.21 -0.96 11.77
N GLU A 408 26.42 0.26 12.23
CA GLU A 408 26.97 0.54 13.55
C GLU A 408 25.97 0.13 14.63
N LYS A 409 26.47 -0.14 15.85
CA LYS A 409 25.59 -0.36 17.00
C LYS A 409 24.89 0.96 17.33
N LYS A 410 23.56 0.90 17.47
CA LYS A 410 22.79 1.93 18.17
C LYS A 410 23.18 1.97 19.65
#